data_AF-L1ICG0-F1
#
_entry.id   AF-L1ICG0-F1
#
_cell.length_a   1.000
_cell.length_b   1.000
_cell.length_c   1.000
_cell.angle_alpha   90.00
_cell.angle_beta   90.00
_cell.angle_gamma   90.00
#
_symmetry.space_group_name_H-M   'P 1'
#
loop_
_entity.id
_entity.type
_entity.pdbx_description
1 polymer ?
#
loop_
_entity_poly.entity_id
_entity_poly.type
_entity_poly.pdbx_seq_one_letter_code
_entity_poly.pdbx_strand_id
1 'polypeptide(L)'
;MSAVGSSRSSKKRRLEGSDEAREEGGEEMNAKRAKKRSPTRRSTCEHGRRRSQCKGCGGGSICEHGRRRSVCKDCGGRSICEHGRVRSKCKECGGSSICEHGRVRSGCKGCGGGSICEHGRRRSQCKGCGGGSICEHGRVRSGCKGCVGRSICEHGRVRSVCKECGGRSICEHGRVRSQCKGCGGSSICEHGRRRSRCKECGGSSICEHGRQRSRCKGCGGSSICEHGRVRSGCKGCGGSSICEHGRVRSVCKGCGGGSICEHGRVRSGCKECGGGSMCEHGRQRSRCKECGGSSIC
;
A
#
# COMPACT_ATOMS: atom_id res chain seq x y z
N MET A 1 44.16 54.64 12.25
CA MET A 1 45.02 54.52 11.06
C MET A 1 44.23 53.86 9.95
N SER A 2 44.12 54.61 8.85
CA SER A 2 43.79 54.22 7.47
C SER A 2 42.51 53.43 7.14
N ALA A 3 41.65 54.14 6.41
CA ALA A 3 40.51 53.69 5.64
C ALA A 3 40.89 52.92 4.36
N VAL A 4 39.96 52.14 3.80
CA VAL A 4 39.29 52.29 2.47
C VAL A 4 38.27 51.13 2.36
N GLY A 5 36.96 51.34 2.19
CA GLY A 5 36.26 51.69 0.93
C GLY A 5 35.96 50.41 0.13
N SER A 6 34.80 50.09 -0.45
CA SER A 6 33.47 50.70 -0.61
C SER A 6 32.58 49.59 -1.23
N SER A 7 31.35 49.38 -0.74
CA SER A 7 30.07 49.76 -1.41
C SER A 7 29.69 48.90 -2.64
N ARG A 8 28.45 48.47 -2.92
CA ARG A 8 27.09 49.09 -2.86
C ARG A 8 26.04 47.95 -2.84
N SER A 9 24.92 47.93 -2.09
CA SER A 9 23.76 48.85 -2.02
C SER A 9 23.01 48.94 -3.37
N SER A 10 21.69 48.89 -3.57
CA SER A 10 20.47 49.15 -2.77
C SER A 10 19.24 48.73 -3.64
N LYS A 11 18.14 48.15 -3.15
CA LYS A 11 16.93 48.72 -2.45
C LYS A 11 15.90 49.46 -3.33
N LYS A 12 14.62 49.27 -2.93
CA LYS A 12 13.33 49.99 -3.19
C LYS A 12 12.52 49.53 -4.42
N ARG A 13 11.23 49.13 -4.35
CA ARG A 13 9.96 49.58 -3.72
C ARG A 13 9.18 50.68 -4.49
N ARG A 14 8.07 50.23 -5.11
CA ARG A 14 6.63 50.65 -4.98
C ARG A 14 6.07 51.88 -5.76
N LEU A 15 4.76 51.72 -6.12
CA LEU A 15 3.66 52.66 -6.50
C LEU A 15 3.45 52.84 -8.04
N GLU A 16 2.30 52.43 -8.62
CA GLU A 16 0.98 53.14 -8.76
C GLU A 16 1.16 54.50 -9.47
N GLY A 17 0.54 54.91 -10.58
CA GLY A 17 -0.58 54.50 -11.45
C GLY A 17 -1.21 55.81 -11.99
N SER A 18 -1.53 55.95 -13.28
CA SER A 18 -2.53 56.94 -13.80
C SER A 18 -2.74 56.85 -15.31
N ASP A 19 -4.01 56.83 -15.68
CA ASP A 19 -4.67 56.77 -16.98
C ASP A 19 -4.43 57.98 -17.91
N GLU A 20 -4.66 57.83 -19.22
CA GLU A 20 -5.74 58.49 -19.99
C GLU A 20 -5.68 58.18 -21.53
N ALA A 21 -6.83 57.70 -22.06
CA ALA A 21 -7.47 57.88 -23.40
C ALA A 21 -6.69 57.71 -24.74
N ARG A 22 -7.24 57.27 -25.88
CA ARG A 22 -8.49 56.62 -26.36
C ARG A 22 -8.32 56.43 -27.89
N GLU A 23 -8.66 55.24 -28.43
CA GLU A 23 -9.11 54.85 -29.82
C GLU A 23 -8.28 55.33 -31.05
N GLU A 24 -8.16 54.65 -32.20
CA GLU A 24 -9.03 53.76 -32.98
C GLU A 24 -8.21 52.70 -33.76
N GLY A 25 -8.91 51.70 -34.33
CA GLY A 25 -8.35 50.56 -35.04
C GLY A 25 -7.72 50.86 -36.41
N GLY A 26 -6.84 49.96 -36.83
CA GLY A 26 -6.29 49.86 -38.17
C GLY A 26 -5.74 48.46 -38.34
N GLU A 27 -6.39 47.68 -39.20
CA GLU A 27 -6.14 46.27 -39.46
C GLU A 27 -4.78 46.02 -40.15
N GLU A 28 -4.39 44.75 -40.08
CA GLU A 28 -3.44 44.03 -40.92
C GLU A 28 -1.93 44.04 -40.61
N MET A 29 -1.38 42.83 -40.80
CA MET A 29 0.02 42.46 -40.99
C MET A 29 0.82 42.03 -39.75
N ASN A 30 0.35 41.00 -39.03
CA ASN A 30 1.26 40.11 -38.30
C ASN A 30 1.53 38.82 -39.08
N ALA A 31 2.33 38.95 -40.14
CA ALA A 31 2.96 37.81 -40.77
C ALA A 31 4.36 37.61 -40.17
N LYS A 32 4.61 36.38 -39.72
CA LYS A 32 5.95 35.76 -39.50
C LYS A 32 6.54 35.87 -38.10
N ARG A 33 5.99 35.10 -37.14
CA ARG A 33 6.83 34.21 -36.30
C ARG A 33 6.09 33.01 -35.69
N ALA A 34 5.43 32.21 -36.53
CA ALA A 34 4.97 30.88 -36.12
C ALA A 34 6.17 29.91 -36.04
N LYS A 35 6.79 29.77 -34.86
CA LYS A 35 7.66 28.63 -34.57
C LYS A 35 6.82 27.36 -34.73
N LYS A 36 7.06 26.59 -35.80
CA LYS A 36 6.45 25.29 -36.07
C LYS A 36 6.54 24.38 -34.84
N ARG A 37 5.50 24.36 -34.01
CA ARG A 37 5.30 23.31 -33.01
C ARG A 37 4.68 22.13 -33.74
N SER A 38 5.50 21.12 -34.00
CA SER A 38 5.12 19.86 -34.63
C SER A 38 3.90 19.25 -33.94
N PRO A 39 2.95 18.63 -34.67
CA PRO A 39 1.78 18.01 -34.07
C PRO A 39 2.27 16.93 -33.10
N THR A 40 1.77 16.98 -31.87
CA THR A 40 2.11 16.02 -30.81
C THR A 40 1.70 14.62 -31.28
N ARG A 41 2.66 13.86 -31.84
CA ARG A 41 2.43 12.46 -32.24
C ARG A 41 1.80 11.75 -31.05
N ARG A 42 0.56 11.25 -31.20
CA ARG A 42 -0.11 10.45 -30.16
C ARG A 42 0.90 9.43 -29.63
N SER A 43 1.25 9.60 -28.36
CA SER A 43 2.33 8.85 -27.71
C SER A 43 2.02 7.36 -27.66
N THR A 44 0.73 7.02 -27.69
CA THR A 44 0.15 5.68 -27.68
C THR A 44 -0.27 5.26 -29.09
N CYS A 45 0.07 4.03 -29.49
CA CYS A 45 -0.36 3.40 -30.73
C CYS A 45 -1.77 2.78 -30.60
N GLU A 46 -2.32 2.29 -31.71
CA GLU A 46 -3.58 1.53 -31.75
C GLU A 46 -3.57 0.28 -30.85
N HIS A 47 -2.39 -0.29 -30.58
CA HIS A 47 -2.21 -1.40 -29.63
C HIS A 47 -2.18 -0.97 -28.15
N GLY A 48 -2.57 0.27 -27.82
CA GLY A 48 -2.64 0.78 -26.45
C GLY A 48 -1.30 0.98 -25.74
N ARG A 49 -0.16 0.79 -26.43
CA ARG A 49 1.19 0.97 -25.89
C ARG A 49 1.85 2.24 -26.41
N ARG A 50 2.86 2.76 -25.71
CA ARG A 50 3.69 3.83 -26.30
C ARG A 50 4.26 3.37 -27.64
N ARG A 51 4.17 4.17 -28.71
CA ARG A 51 4.63 3.79 -30.07
C ARG A 51 6.07 3.28 -30.07
N SER A 52 6.97 3.92 -29.33
CA SER A 52 8.37 3.50 -29.18
C SER A 52 8.55 2.15 -28.47
N GLN A 53 7.55 1.71 -27.69
CA GLN A 53 7.52 0.47 -26.92
C GLN A 53 6.49 -0.53 -27.46
N CYS A 54 6.06 -0.39 -28.71
CA CYS A 54 5.12 -1.32 -29.32
C CYS A 54 5.85 -2.21 -30.33
N LYS A 55 5.81 -3.53 -30.12
CA LYS A 55 6.37 -4.50 -31.07
C LYS A 55 5.63 -4.44 -32.42
N GLY A 56 4.30 -4.39 -32.40
CA GLY A 56 3.47 -4.34 -33.61
C GLY A 56 3.63 -3.07 -34.44
N CYS A 57 4.12 -1.98 -33.85
CA CYS A 57 4.42 -0.73 -34.58
C CYS A 57 5.92 -0.57 -34.90
N GLY A 58 6.74 -1.62 -34.74
CA GLY A 58 8.19 -1.53 -34.97
C GLY A 58 8.92 -0.57 -34.02
N GLY A 59 8.37 -0.32 -32.82
CA GLY A 59 8.90 0.64 -31.86
C GLY A 59 10.37 0.36 -31.52
N GLY A 60 11.25 1.33 -31.78
CA GLY A 60 12.71 1.17 -31.65
C GLY A 60 13.21 0.79 -30.25
N SER A 61 12.38 0.88 -29.21
CA SER A 61 12.75 0.49 -27.84
C SER A 61 12.54 -1.01 -27.55
N ILE A 62 11.79 -1.75 -28.39
CA ILE A 62 11.53 -3.19 -28.21
C ILE A 62 12.15 -3.98 -29.37
N CYS A 63 12.75 -5.13 -29.07
CA CYS A 63 13.28 -6.06 -30.07
C CYS A 63 12.21 -7.06 -30.52
N GLU A 64 12.52 -7.86 -31.53
CA GLU A 64 11.67 -8.94 -32.01
C GLU A 64 11.30 -9.96 -30.91
N HIS A 65 12.17 -10.14 -29.91
CA HIS A 65 11.91 -10.98 -28.73
C HIS A 65 10.91 -10.35 -27.73
N GLY A 66 10.31 -9.20 -28.05
CA GLY A 66 9.34 -8.52 -27.18
C GLY A 66 9.94 -7.88 -25.92
N ARG A 67 11.26 -7.92 -25.77
CA ARG A 67 12.02 -7.32 -24.66
C ARG A 67 12.52 -5.93 -25.06
N ARG A 68 12.84 -5.09 -24.06
CA ARG A 68 13.50 -3.81 -24.33
C ARG A 68 14.87 -4.06 -24.96
N ARG A 69 15.15 -3.46 -26.13
CA ARG A 69 16.40 -3.67 -26.89
C ARG A 69 17.65 -3.47 -26.05
N SER A 70 17.65 -2.46 -25.18
CA SER A 70 18.80 -2.14 -24.32
C SER A 70 19.15 -3.27 -23.33
N VAL A 71 18.20 -4.12 -22.95
CA VAL A 71 18.39 -5.19 -21.95
C VAL A 71 18.15 -6.60 -22.52
N CYS A 72 17.98 -6.73 -23.83
CA CYS A 72 17.79 -8.03 -24.47
C CYS A 72 19.16 -8.70 -24.69
N LYS A 73 19.39 -9.84 -24.06
CA LYS A 73 20.63 -10.62 -24.21
C LYS A 73 20.82 -11.09 -25.65
N ASP A 74 19.76 -11.62 -26.25
CA ASP A 74 19.77 -12.20 -27.61
C ASP A 74 20.00 -11.14 -28.71
N CYS A 75 19.75 -9.86 -28.40
CA CYS A 75 20.05 -8.75 -29.31
C CYS A 75 21.33 -7.98 -28.94
N GLY A 76 22.17 -8.51 -28.04
CA GLY A 76 23.40 -7.84 -27.60
C GLY A 76 23.17 -6.49 -26.92
N GLY A 77 22.05 -6.35 -26.20
CA GLY A 77 21.59 -5.08 -25.64
C GLY A 77 22.70 -4.34 -24.87
N ARG A 78 22.90 -3.05 -25.20
CA ARG A 78 23.99 -2.20 -24.66
C ARG A 78 24.06 -2.13 -23.14
N SER A 79 22.97 -2.45 -22.43
CA SER A 79 22.91 -2.46 -20.98
C SER A 79 23.20 -3.84 -20.36
N ILE A 80 23.52 -4.87 -21.14
CA ILE A 80 23.92 -6.21 -20.66
C ILE A 80 25.44 -6.33 -20.71
N CYS A 81 26.06 -6.86 -19.66
CA CYS A 81 27.49 -7.17 -19.64
C CYS A 81 27.76 -8.58 -20.18
N GLU A 82 29.03 -8.91 -20.37
CA GLU A 82 29.48 -10.26 -20.74
C GLU A 82 28.98 -11.34 -19.76
N HIS A 83 28.82 -11.01 -18.47
CA HIS A 83 28.23 -11.89 -17.46
C HIS A 83 26.72 -12.12 -17.61
N GLY A 84 26.08 -11.59 -18.67
CA GLY A 84 24.65 -11.74 -18.93
C GLY A 84 23.73 -10.96 -17.97
N ARG A 85 24.31 -10.12 -17.10
CA ARG A 85 23.58 -9.28 -16.13
C ARG A 85 23.41 -7.86 -16.69
N VAL A 86 22.46 -7.10 -16.16
CA VAL A 86 22.36 -5.66 -16.46
C VAL A 86 23.61 -4.97 -15.91
N ARG A 87 24.40 -4.29 -16.76
CA ARG A 87 25.68 -3.63 -16.44
C ARG A 87 25.63 -2.80 -15.17
N SER A 88 24.60 -1.95 -15.01
CA SER A 88 24.44 -1.12 -13.81
C SER A 88 24.24 -1.91 -12.51
N LYS A 89 23.82 -3.17 -12.61
CA LYS A 89 23.58 -4.11 -11.50
C LYS A 89 24.58 -5.27 -11.49
N CYS A 90 25.65 -5.22 -12.28
CA CYS A 90 26.66 -6.28 -12.28
C CYS A 90 27.78 -5.89 -11.30
N LYS A 91 28.04 -6.74 -10.31
CA LYS A 91 29.14 -6.53 -9.36
C LYS A 91 30.50 -6.66 -10.04
N GLU A 92 30.68 -7.70 -10.86
CA GLU A 92 31.94 -7.97 -11.59
C GLU A 92 32.33 -6.83 -12.54
N CYS A 93 31.34 -6.14 -13.13
CA CYS A 93 31.60 -4.98 -14.01
C CYS A 93 31.60 -3.63 -13.27
N GLY A 94 31.63 -3.61 -11.92
CA GLY A 94 31.62 -2.36 -11.15
C GLY A 94 30.35 -1.51 -11.33
N GLY A 95 29.21 -2.14 -11.59
CA GLY A 95 27.96 -1.49 -11.95
C GLY A 95 27.56 -0.35 -11.01
N SER A 96 27.17 0.79 -11.57
CA SER A 96 26.91 2.04 -10.84
C SER A 96 25.85 1.94 -9.73
N SER A 97 24.96 0.94 -9.79
CA SER A 97 23.90 0.73 -8.80
C SER A 97 24.32 -0.21 -7.65
N ILE A 98 25.45 -0.91 -7.75
CA ILE A 98 25.92 -1.88 -6.74
C ILE A 98 27.29 -1.44 -6.19
N CYS A 99 27.50 -1.61 -4.90
CA CYS A 99 28.81 -1.42 -4.29
C CYS A 99 29.65 -2.69 -4.29
N GLU A 100 30.92 -2.59 -3.94
CA GLU A 100 31.83 -3.73 -3.73
C GLU A 100 31.28 -4.79 -2.75
N HIS A 101 30.42 -4.38 -1.80
CA HIS A 101 29.73 -5.29 -0.88
C HIS A 101 28.58 -6.09 -1.53
N GLY A 102 28.32 -5.92 -2.83
CA GLY A 102 27.23 -6.60 -3.55
C GLY A 102 25.82 -6.07 -3.21
N ARG A 103 25.73 -4.99 -2.45
CA ARG A 103 24.45 -4.35 -2.08
C ARG A 103 24.13 -3.21 -3.03
N VAL A 104 22.86 -2.84 -3.12
CA VAL A 104 22.47 -1.60 -3.82
C VAL A 104 23.20 -0.43 -3.17
N ARG A 105 23.98 0.32 -3.97
CA ARG A 105 24.95 1.32 -3.51
C ARG A 105 24.27 2.40 -2.65
N SER A 106 23.05 2.82 -3.02
CA SER A 106 22.25 3.77 -2.23
C SER A 106 21.84 3.24 -0.85
N GLY A 107 21.72 1.92 -0.68
CA GLY A 107 21.35 1.23 0.56
C GLY A 107 22.53 0.68 1.37
N CYS A 108 23.77 0.89 0.93
CA CYS A 108 24.93 0.35 1.59
C CYS A 108 25.48 1.32 2.65
N LYS A 109 25.36 0.95 3.94
CA LYS A 109 25.93 1.73 5.05
C LYS A 109 27.45 1.93 4.90
N GLY A 110 28.18 0.85 4.59
CA GLY A 110 29.64 0.86 4.45
C GLY A 110 30.17 1.71 3.27
N CYS A 111 29.29 2.10 2.33
CA CYS A 111 29.67 2.96 1.21
C CYS A 111 29.05 4.38 1.32
N GLY A 112 28.53 4.75 2.49
CA GLY A 112 27.87 6.05 2.68
C GLY A 112 26.58 6.23 1.87
N GLY A 113 25.94 5.13 1.47
CA GLY A 113 24.74 5.14 0.63
C GLY A 113 23.66 6.07 1.19
N GLY A 114 23.21 7.03 0.38
CA GLY A 114 22.34 8.13 0.82
C GLY A 114 20.98 7.73 1.40
N SER A 115 20.54 6.46 1.24
CA SER A 115 19.25 5.99 1.76
C SER A 115 19.33 5.44 3.18
N ILE A 116 20.51 5.11 3.71
CA ILE A 116 20.72 4.62 5.08
C ILE A 116 21.50 5.67 5.88
N CYS A 117 21.11 5.91 7.12
CA CYS A 117 21.86 6.78 8.02
C CYS A 117 22.91 5.99 8.83
N GLU A 118 23.75 6.72 9.57
CA GLU A 118 24.73 6.14 10.51
C GLU A 118 24.08 5.19 11.55
N HIS A 119 22.82 5.43 11.91
CA HIS A 119 22.02 4.58 12.80
C HIS A 119 21.56 3.25 12.15
N GLY A 120 21.94 2.97 10.90
CA GLY A 120 21.55 1.75 10.18
C GLY A 120 20.08 1.70 9.74
N ARG A 121 19.33 2.80 9.93
CA ARG A 121 17.93 2.93 9.52
C ARG A 121 17.83 3.62 8.17
N ARG A 122 16.70 3.45 7.46
CA ARG A 122 16.41 4.29 6.30
C ARG A 122 16.38 5.75 6.75
N ARG A 123 17.15 6.61 6.07
CA ARG A 123 17.37 8.02 6.45
C ARG A 123 16.05 8.80 6.53
N SER A 124 15.10 8.52 5.63
CA SER A 124 13.73 9.06 5.67
C SER A 124 12.91 8.61 6.90
N GLN A 125 13.24 7.47 7.48
CA GLN A 125 12.55 6.86 8.62
C GLN A 125 13.34 6.99 9.94
N CYS A 126 14.45 7.74 9.94
CA CYS A 126 15.29 7.87 11.12
C CYS A 126 14.92 9.14 11.90
N LYS A 127 14.41 8.97 13.13
CA LYS A 127 14.14 10.10 14.05
C LYS A 127 15.41 10.93 14.31
N GLY A 128 16.52 10.27 14.63
CA GLY A 128 17.81 10.93 14.93
C GLY A 128 18.42 11.71 13.75
N CYS A 129 17.98 11.46 12.52
CA CYS A 129 18.43 12.20 11.33
C CYS A 129 17.38 13.19 10.80
N GLY A 130 16.32 13.47 11.56
CA GLY A 130 15.23 14.35 11.11
C GLY A 130 14.45 13.81 9.91
N GLY A 131 14.46 12.48 9.70
CA GLY A 131 13.86 11.84 8.53
C GLY A 131 12.41 12.29 8.29
N GLY A 132 12.13 12.77 7.08
CA GLY A 132 10.84 13.39 6.74
C GLY A 132 9.61 12.51 6.92
N SER A 133 9.78 11.18 7.08
CA SER A 133 8.68 10.25 7.34
C SER A 133 8.35 10.06 8.83
N ILE A 134 9.20 10.49 9.76
CA ILE A 134 9.01 10.35 11.22
C ILE A 134 8.89 11.72 11.89
N CYS A 135 7.91 11.89 12.78
CA CYS A 135 7.78 13.12 13.56
C CYS A 135 8.68 13.12 14.80
N GLU A 136 8.75 14.26 15.49
CA GLU A 136 9.39 14.40 16.81
C GLU A 136 8.90 13.36 17.83
N HIS A 137 7.63 12.93 17.74
CA HIS A 137 7.04 11.87 18.56
C HIS A 137 7.53 10.45 18.21
N GLY A 138 8.43 10.28 17.22
CA GLY A 138 8.95 8.97 16.80
C GLY A 138 7.95 8.10 16.03
N ARG A 139 6.79 8.65 15.68
CA ARG A 139 5.74 7.97 14.88
C ARG A 139 5.85 8.37 13.42
N VAL A 140 5.27 7.58 12.52
CA VAL A 140 5.14 7.96 11.10
C VAL A 140 4.34 9.26 11.02
N ARG A 141 4.90 10.33 10.43
CA ARG A 141 4.30 11.69 10.41
C ARG A 141 2.87 11.69 9.90
N SER A 142 2.57 10.89 8.88
CA SER A 142 1.23 10.81 8.30
C SER A 142 0.18 10.32 9.30
N GLY A 143 0.55 9.43 10.21
CA GLY A 143 -0.34 8.81 11.21
C GLY A 143 -0.19 9.36 12.64
N CYS A 144 0.62 10.40 12.85
CA CYS A 144 0.74 11.01 14.17
C CYS A 144 -0.49 11.90 14.43
N LYS A 145 -1.06 11.83 15.65
CA LYS A 145 -2.16 12.69 16.09
C LYS A 145 -1.67 14.08 16.52
N GLY A 146 -0.52 14.14 17.21
CA GLY A 146 0.05 15.39 17.74
C GLY A 146 0.76 16.25 16.69
N CYS A 147 1.23 15.63 15.60
CA CYS A 147 1.54 16.37 14.40
C CYS A 147 0.27 16.40 13.56
N VAL A 148 -0.12 17.52 12.97
CA VAL A 148 -1.27 17.61 12.06
C VAL A 148 -0.95 16.88 10.74
N GLY A 149 -0.72 15.58 10.84
CA GLY A 149 -0.40 14.69 9.73
C GLY A 149 -1.56 14.69 8.76
N ARG A 150 -1.25 14.65 7.46
CA ARG A 150 -2.26 14.65 6.38
C ARG A 150 -3.30 13.53 6.51
N SER A 151 -3.04 12.48 7.29
CA SER A 151 -3.91 11.30 7.37
C SER A 151 -4.79 11.24 8.62
N ILE A 152 -4.53 11.99 9.69
CA ILE A 152 -5.33 12.00 10.93
C ILE A 152 -5.98 13.39 11.12
N CYS A 153 -7.28 13.44 11.45
CA CYS A 153 -7.96 14.69 11.79
C CYS A 153 -7.79 15.06 13.26
N GLU A 154 -8.20 16.26 13.63
CA GLU A 154 -8.26 16.72 15.03
C GLU A 154 -9.07 15.77 15.94
N HIS A 155 -10.10 15.11 15.41
CA HIS A 155 -10.89 14.09 16.10
C HIS A 155 -10.11 12.77 16.36
N GLY A 156 -8.84 12.68 15.99
CA GLY A 156 -8.00 11.49 16.16
C GLY A 156 -8.38 10.31 15.25
N ARG A 157 -9.27 10.52 14.28
CA ARG A 157 -9.69 9.52 13.28
C ARG A 157 -8.89 9.70 11.99
N VAL A 158 -8.83 8.66 11.15
CA VAL A 158 -8.24 8.81 9.81
C VAL A 158 -9.11 9.79 9.01
N ARG A 159 -8.52 10.87 8.46
CA ARG A 159 -9.25 11.95 7.75
C ARG A 159 -10.15 11.42 6.66
N SER A 160 -9.70 10.40 5.92
CA SER A 160 -10.47 9.81 4.84
C SER A 160 -11.75 9.12 5.31
N VAL A 161 -11.84 8.71 6.57
CA VAL A 161 -13.00 8.02 7.16
C VAL A 161 -13.71 8.82 8.26
N CYS A 162 -13.26 10.04 8.54
CA CYS A 162 -13.86 10.89 9.56
C CYS A 162 -15.12 11.56 9.01
N LYS A 163 -16.28 11.29 9.63
CA LYS A 163 -17.56 11.92 9.26
C LYS A 163 -17.54 13.44 9.49
N GLU A 164 -17.05 13.87 10.65
CA GLU A 164 -17.00 15.29 11.05
C GLU A 164 -16.11 16.13 10.11
N CYS A 165 -15.08 15.53 9.52
CA CYS A 165 -14.21 16.21 8.55
C CYS A 165 -14.63 16.02 7.08
N GLY A 166 -15.83 15.49 6.81
CA GLY A 166 -16.28 15.23 5.43
C GLY A 166 -15.40 14.22 4.69
N GLY A 167 -14.86 13.23 5.39
CA GLY A 167 -13.90 12.27 4.86
C GLY A 167 -14.35 11.64 3.55
N ARG A 168 -13.49 11.69 2.53
CA ARG A 168 -13.78 11.24 1.15
C ARG A 168 -14.32 9.80 1.04
N SER A 169 -14.05 8.96 2.05
CA SER A 169 -14.48 7.55 2.08
C SER A 169 -15.81 7.34 2.78
N ILE A 170 -16.43 8.35 3.39
CA ILE A 170 -17.74 8.28 4.06
C ILE A 170 -18.79 9.02 3.23
N CYS A 171 -19.97 8.43 3.06
CA CYS A 171 -21.11 9.12 2.43
C CYS A 171 -21.93 9.89 3.47
N GLU A 172 -22.90 10.67 2.99
CA GLU A 172 -23.90 11.37 3.83
C GLU A 172 -24.60 10.43 4.84
N HIS A 173 -24.83 9.16 4.46
CA HIS A 173 -25.39 8.13 5.33
C HIS A 173 -24.46 7.66 6.47
N GLY A 174 -23.25 8.23 6.61
CA GLY A 174 -22.27 7.85 7.63
C GLY A 174 -21.61 6.48 7.39
N ARG A 175 -21.87 5.84 6.24
CA ARG A 175 -21.27 4.55 5.86
C ARG A 175 -20.07 4.76 4.96
N VAL A 176 -19.19 3.75 4.89
CA VAL A 176 -18.11 3.76 3.89
C VAL A 176 -18.73 3.82 2.49
N ARG A 177 -18.41 4.83 1.67
CA ARG A 177 -19.01 5.11 0.36
C ARG A 177 -19.04 3.86 -0.53
N SER A 178 -17.92 3.14 -0.60
CA SER A 178 -17.81 1.92 -1.41
C SER A 178 -18.75 0.80 -0.95
N GLN A 179 -19.22 0.83 0.30
CA GLN A 179 -20.10 -0.19 0.89
C GLN A 179 -21.54 0.33 1.07
N CYS A 180 -21.83 1.58 0.70
CA CYS A 180 -23.15 2.15 0.91
C CYS A 180 -24.08 1.84 -0.27
N LYS A 181 -25.15 1.08 -0.01
CA LYS A 181 -26.19 0.77 -1.00
C LYS A 181 -26.84 2.05 -1.56
N GLY A 182 -27.23 2.98 -0.68
CA GLY A 182 -27.89 4.23 -1.07
C GLY A 182 -27.04 5.16 -1.93
N CYS A 183 -25.72 5.01 -1.94
CA CYS A 183 -24.81 5.79 -2.79
C CYS A 183 -24.28 5.01 -4.00
N GLY A 184 -24.85 3.83 -4.32
CA GLY A 184 -24.35 2.98 -5.40
C GLY A 184 -22.92 2.47 -5.20
N GLY A 185 -22.53 2.27 -3.93
CA GLY A 185 -21.16 1.93 -3.55
C GLY A 185 -20.57 0.78 -4.38
N SER A 186 -19.33 0.97 -4.86
CA SER A 186 -18.66 0.04 -5.78
C SER A 186 -18.49 -1.39 -5.28
N SER A 187 -18.66 -1.64 -3.98
CA SER A 187 -18.59 -2.97 -3.37
C SER A 187 -19.95 -3.66 -3.25
N ILE A 188 -21.07 -2.98 -3.50
CA ILE A 188 -22.43 -3.51 -3.39
C ILE A 188 -23.05 -3.62 -4.80
N CYS A 189 -23.63 -4.77 -5.14
CA CYS A 189 -24.37 -4.93 -6.40
C CYS A 189 -25.81 -4.42 -6.27
N GLU A 190 -26.52 -4.36 -7.39
CA GLU A 190 -27.95 -4.06 -7.45
C GLU A 190 -28.79 -4.97 -6.54
N HIS A 191 -28.39 -6.24 -6.38
CA HIS A 191 -29.02 -7.20 -5.45
C HIS A 191 -28.80 -6.88 -3.96
N GLY A 192 -28.13 -5.76 -3.62
CA GLY A 192 -27.83 -5.37 -2.24
C GLY A 192 -26.80 -6.24 -1.52
N ARG A 193 -26.19 -7.20 -2.23
CA ARG A 193 -25.12 -8.07 -1.72
C ARG A 193 -23.75 -7.46 -2.03
N ARG A 194 -22.70 -7.87 -1.32
CA ARG A 194 -21.33 -7.49 -1.68
C ARG A 194 -21.00 -8.09 -3.05
N ARG A 195 -20.57 -7.29 -4.05
CA ARG A 195 -20.32 -7.73 -5.44
C ARG A 195 -19.44 -8.97 -5.50
N SER A 196 -18.37 -9.01 -4.72
CA SER A 196 -17.47 -10.17 -4.67
C SER A 196 -18.14 -11.46 -4.17
N ARG A 197 -19.25 -11.36 -3.44
CA ARG A 197 -20.01 -12.48 -2.87
C ARG A 197 -21.37 -12.71 -3.53
N CYS A 198 -21.73 -11.94 -4.56
CA CYS A 198 -23.01 -12.07 -5.22
C CYS A 198 -22.92 -13.13 -6.32
N LYS A 199 -23.74 -14.19 -6.23
CA LYS A 199 -23.79 -15.25 -7.25
C LYS A 199 -24.31 -14.70 -8.59
N GLU A 200 -25.40 -13.92 -8.56
CA GLU A 200 -26.02 -13.35 -9.76
C GLU A 200 -25.06 -12.43 -10.54
N CYS A 201 -24.17 -11.71 -9.84
CA CYS A 201 -23.17 -10.85 -10.48
C CYS A 201 -21.85 -11.56 -10.81
N GLY A 202 -21.76 -12.89 -10.68
CA GLY A 202 -20.52 -13.63 -10.92
C GLY A 202 -19.37 -13.26 -9.96
N GLY A 203 -19.70 -12.93 -8.71
CA GLY A 203 -18.76 -12.44 -7.71
C GLY A 203 -17.54 -13.33 -7.54
N SER A 204 -16.35 -12.74 -7.60
CA SER A 204 -15.06 -13.46 -7.60
C SER A 204 -14.84 -14.43 -6.43
N SER A 205 -15.51 -14.21 -5.29
CA SER A 205 -15.39 -15.06 -4.10
C SER A 205 -16.34 -16.26 -4.10
N ILE A 206 -17.29 -16.34 -5.03
CA ILE A 206 -18.26 -17.43 -5.17
C ILE A 206 -17.93 -18.20 -6.46
N CYS A 207 -18.06 -19.53 -6.42
CA CYS A 207 -17.97 -20.36 -7.61
C CYS A 207 -19.36 -20.62 -8.21
N GLU A 208 -19.41 -21.24 -9.39
CA GLU A 208 -20.65 -21.62 -10.08
C GLU A 208 -21.60 -22.46 -9.18
N HIS A 209 -21.02 -23.30 -8.30
CA HIS A 209 -21.74 -24.09 -7.30
C HIS A 209 -22.39 -23.27 -6.16
N GLY A 210 -22.28 -21.93 -6.19
CA GLY A 210 -22.81 -21.05 -5.14
C GLY A 210 -22.06 -21.10 -3.81
N ARG A 211 -20.94 -21.84 -3.74
CA ARG A 211 -20.08 -21.94 -2.54
C ARG A 211 -18.96 -20.91 -2.61
N GLN A 212 -18.37 -20.56 -1.46
CA GLN A 212 -17.16 -19.74 -1.45
C GLN A 212 -16.05 -20.47 -2.21
N ARG A 213 -15.49 -19.82 -3.23
CA ARG A 213 -14.54 -20.43 -4.19
C ARG A 213 -13.34 -21.06 -3.48
N SER A 214 -12.81 -20.40 -2.45
CA SER A 214 -11.69 -20.93 -1.65
C SER A 214 -12.06 -22.19 -0.86
N ARG A 215 -13.33 -22.43 -0.56
CA ARG A 215 -13.84 -23.59 0.20
C ARG A 215 -14.56 -24.62 -0.69
N CYS A 216 -14.62 -24.41 -2.00
CA CYS A 216 -15.33 -25.31 -2.89
C CYS A 216 -14.42 -26.47 -3.32
N LYS A 217 -14.76 -27.70 -2.94
CA LYS A 217 -14.03 -28.91 -3.36
C LYS A 217 -14.06 -29.09 -4.88
N GLY A 218 -15.23 -28.92 -5.51
CA GLY A 218 -15.39 -29.08 -6.96
C GLY A 218 -14.60 -28.08 -7.81
N CYS A 219 -14.20 -26.93 -7.24
CA CYS A 219 -13.37 -25.93 -7.92
C CYS A 219 -11.90 -25.94 -7.47
N GLY A 220 -11.45 -26.95 -6.72
CA GLY A 220 -10.08 -27.01 -6.20
C GLY A 220 -9.75 -25.88 -5.22
N GLY A 221 -10.73 -25.45 -4.43
CA GLY A 221 -10.59 -24.30 -3.53
C GLY A 221 -9.35 -24.37 -2.64
N SER A 222 -8.59 -23.27 -2.58
CA SER A 222 -7.29 -23.19 -1.88
C SER A 222 -7.34 -23.50 -0.38
N SER A 223 -8.53 -23.48 0.24
CA SER A 223 -8.74 -23.82 1.65
C SER A 223 -9.09 -25.28 1.87
N ILE A 224 -9.28 -26.10 0.83
CA ILE A 224 -9.61 -27.54 0.91
C ILE A 224 -8.39 -28.37 0.48
N CYS A 225 -7.99 -29.36 1.29
CA CYS A 225 -6.93 -30.29 0.92
C CYS A 225 -7.46 -31.39 -0.01
N GLU A 226 -6.55 -32.20 -0.55
CA GLU A 226 -6.87 -33.42 -1.31
C GLU A 226 -7.80 -34.37 -0.53
N HIS A 227 -7.66 -34.43 0.81
CA HIS A 227 -8.54 -35.21 1.69
C HIS A 227 -9.97 -34.63 1.83
N GLY A 228 -10.31 -33.55 1.13
CA GLY A 228 -11.64 -32.92 1.18
C GLY A 228 -11.95 -32.17 2.48
N ARG A 229 -10.97 -32.02 3.38
CA ARG A 229 -11.09 -31.28 4.66
C ARG A 229 -10.54 -29.86 4.49
N VAL A 230 -10.89 -28.96 5.41
CA VAL A 230 -10.26 -27.63 5.44
C VAL A 230 -8.77 -27.79 5.74
N ARG A 231 -7.88 -27.26 4.87
CA ARG A 231 -6.42 -27.45 4.93
C ARG A 231 -5.84 -27.13 6.30
N SER A 232 -6.27 -26.03 6.92
CA SER A 232 -5.79 -25.65 8.27
C SER A 232 -6.07 -26.73 9.32
N GLY A 233 -7.20 -27.44 9.19
CA GLY A 233 -7.64 -28.50 10.11
C GLY A 233 -7.20 -29.91 9.71
N CYS A 234 -6.47 -30.08 8.61
CA CYS A 234 -6.12 -31.41 8.12
C CYS A 234 -4.79 -31.88 8.74
N LYS A 235 -4.84 -32.92 9.59
CA LYS A 235 -3.65 -33.54 10.17
C LYS A 235 -2.70 -34.09 9.09
N GLY A 236 -3.24 -34.80 8.09
CA GLY A 236 -2.47 -35.37 6.98
C GLY A 236 -1.74 -34.35 6.11
N CYS A 237 -2.17 -33.08 6.12
CA CYS A 237 -1.51 -32.00 5.38
C CYS A 237 -0.69 -31.05 6.28
N GLY A 238 -0.47 -31.41 7.55
CA GLY A 238 0.25 -30.53 8.49
C GLY A 238 -0.47 -29.21 8.78
N GLY A 239 -1.81 -29.23 8.79
CA GLY A 239 -2.64 -28.03 8.90
C GLY A 239 -2.27 -27.10 10.07
N SER A 240 -2.30 -25.79 9.82
CA SER A 240 -1.87 -24.78 10.80
C SER A 240 -2.67 -24.75 12.12
N SER A 241 -3.89 -25.30 12.15
CA SER A 241 -4.71 -25.37 13.36
C SER A 241 -4.58 -26.67 14.15
N ILE A 242 -3.88 -27.69 13.63
CA ILE A 242 -3.67 -28.98 14.32
C ILE A 242 -2.19 -29.13 14.65
N CYS A 243 -1.87 -29.55 15.87
CA CYS A 243 -0.50 -29.87 16.26
C CYS A 243 -0.14 -31.33 15.91
N GLU A 244 1.13 -31.69 16.07
CA GLU A 244 1.62 -33.07 15.88
C GLU A 244 0.86 -34.10 16.74
N HIS A 245 0.41 -33.70 17.94
CA HIS A 245 -0.42 -34.51 18.83
C HIS A 245 -1.86 -34.74 18.31
N GLY A 246 -2.22 -34.25 17.11
CA GLY A 246 -3.56 -34.38 16.53
C GLY A 246 -4.64 -33.53 17.21
N ARG A 247 -4.25 -32.68 18.16
CA ARG A 247 -5.15 -31.76 18.88
C ARG A 247 -5.15 -30.38 18.22
N VAL A 248 -6.20 -29.59 18.47
CA VAL A 248 -6.23 -28.19 18.03
C VAL A 248 -5.07 -27.44 18.70
N ARG A 249 -4.18 -26.86 17.90
CA ARG A 249 -2.89 -26.31 18.33
C ARG A 249 -3.05 -25.21 19.40
N SER A 250 -4.11 -24.40 19.31
CA SER A 250 -4.39 -23.35 20.30
C SER A 250 -4.77 -23.87 21.69
N VAL A 251 -5.28 -25.10 21.78
CA VAL A 251 -5.70 -25.75 23.04
C VAL A 251 -4.85 -26.99 23.35
N CYS A 252 -3.69 -27.14 22.72
CA CYS A 252 -2.79 -28.24 23.03
C CYS A 252 -1.81 -27.84 24.13
N LYS A 253 -1.94 -28.44 25.32
CA LYS A 253 -1.04 -28.19 26.46
C LYS A 253 0.43 -28.52 26.11
N GLY A 254 0.65 -29.66 25.46
CA GLY A 254 2.00 -30.10 25.06
C GLY A 254 2.67 -29.20 24.02
N CYS A 255 1.93 -28.34 23.32
CA CYS A 255 2.49 -27.37 22.37
C CYS A 255 2.48 -25.93 22.91
N GLY A 256 2.16 -25.72 24.19
CA GLY A 256 2.01 -24.37 24.75
C GLY A 256 0.90 -23.55 24.07
N GLY A 257 -0.19 -24.21 23.67
CA GLY A 257 -1.28 -23.57 22.92
C GLY A 257 -1.77 -22.29 23.60
N GLY A 258 -1.76 -21.17 22.86
CA GLY A 258 -2.01 -19.83 23.42
C GLY A 258 -3.39 -19.62 24.05
N SER A 259 -4.33 -20.56 23.87
CA SER A 259 -5.63 -20.55 24.55
C SER A 259 -5.62 -21.26 25.90
N ILE A 260 -4.51 -21.88 26.33
CA ILE A 260 -4.35 -22.50 27.66
C ILE A 260 -3.65 -21.52 28.62
N CYS A 261 -4.14 -21.43 29.85
CA CYS A 261 -3.47 -20.70 30.93
C CYS A 261 -2.43 -21.57 31.64
N GLU A 262 -1.61 -20.97 32.51
CA GLU A 262 -0.67 -21.69 33.37
C GLU A 262 -1.36 -22.77 34.24
N HIS A 263 -2.62 -22.56 34.62
CA HIS A 263 -3.45 -23.54 35.35
C HIS A 263 -3.91 -24.73 34.48
N GLY A 264 -3.48 -24.82 33.22
CA GLY A 264 -3.81 -25.94 32.32
C GLY A 264 -5.25 -25.93 31.80
N ARG A 265 -6.03 -24.90 32.10
CA ARG A 265 -7.42 -24.70 31.64
C ARG A 265 -7.45 -23.80 30.41
N VAL A 266 -8.54 -23.83 29.64
CA VAL A 266 -8.73 -22.83 28.56
C VAL A 266 -8.88 -21.45 29.20
N ARG A 267 -8.05 -20.47 28.77
CA ARG A 267 -7.97 -19.12 29.35
C ARG A 267 -9.33 -18.45 29.49
N SER A 268 -10.21 -18.58 28.50
CA SER A 268 -11.55 -18.00 28.55
C SER A 268 -12.39 -18.56 29.70
N GLY A 269 -12.18 -19.82 30.08
CA GLY A 269 -12.90 -20.52 31.16
C GLY A 269 -12.15 -20.56 32.50
N CYS A 270 -10.99 -19.91 32.61
CA CYS A 270 -10.20 -19.94 33.84
C CYS A 270 -10.61 -18.79 34.77
N LYS A 271 -11.28 -19.10 35.88
CA LYS A 271 -11.66 -18.12 36.92
C LYS A 271 -10.43 -17.36 37.44
N GLU A 272 -9.36 -18.09 37.77
CA GLU A 272 -8.11 -17.55 38.31
C GLU A 272 -7.39 -16.60 37.32
N CYS A 273 -7.65 -16.73 36.02
CA CYS A 273 -7.07 -15.83 35.01
C CYS A 273 -8.04 -14.72 34.56
N GLY A 274 -9.18 -14.54 35.25
CA GLY A 274 -10.20 -13.59 34.84
C GLY A 274 -10.82 -13.91 33.48
N GLY A 275 -10.87 -15.19 33.11
CA GLY A 275 -11.39 -15.65 31.82
C GLY A 275 -12.82 -15.16 31.57
N GLY A 276 -13.02 -14.48 30.45
CA GLY A 276 -14.28 -13.77 30.14
C GLY A 276 -15.55 -14.64 30.05
N SER A 277 -15.44 -15.98 30.08
CA SER A 277 -16.61 -16.88 30.11
C SER A 277 -17.05 -17.26 31.54
N MET A 278 -16.25 -16.99 32.57
CA MET A 278 -16.58 -17.26 33.98
C MET A 278 -16.86 -15.96 34.74
N CYS A 279 -17.86 -15.97 35.63
CA CYS A 279 -18.12 -14.88 36.55
C CYS A 279 -17.33 -15.05 37.85
N GLU A 280 -17.33 -14.00 38.67
CA GLU A 280 -16.68 -14.00 39.99
C GLU A 280 -17.31 -15.04 40.94
N HIS A 281 -18.59 -15.38 40.72
CA HIS A 281 -19.30 -16.46 41.41
C HIS A 281 -18.91 -17.88 40.95
N GLY A 282 -17.90 -18.02 40.08
CA GLY A 282 -17.40 -19.32 39.63
C GLY A 282 -18.33 -20.10 38.70
N ARG A 283 -19.36 -19.45 38.14
CA ARG A 283 -20.28 -20.02 37.14
C ARG A 283 -19.96 -19.44 35.76
N GLN A 284 -20.43 -20.08 34.69
CA GLN A 284 -20.37 -19.45 33.37
C GLN A 284 -21.20 -18.17 33.37
N ARG A 285 -20.65 -17.04 32.88
CA ARG A 285 -21.35 -15.74 32.87
C ARG A 285 -22.71 -15.82 32.18
N SER A 286 -22.80 -16.58 31.10
CA SER A 286 -24.07 -16.77 30.37
C SER A 286 -25.14 -17.52 31.17
N ARG A 287 -24.76 -18.30 32.18
CA ARG A 287 -25.66 -19.12 33.02
C ARG A 287 -25.77 -18.63 34.46
N CYS A 288 -25.12 -17.52 34.81
CA CYS A 288 -25.09 -17.02 36.19
C CYS A 288 -26.29 -16.09 36.43
N LYS A 289 -27.20 -16.51 37.33
CA LYS A 289 -28.41 -15.73 37.68
C LYS A 289 -28.06 -14.38 38.27
N GLU A 290 -27.09 -14.35 39.17
CA GLU A 290 -26.58 -13.12 39.82
C GLU A 290 -25.87 -12.18 38.84
N CYS A 291 -25.43 -12.66 37.67
CA CYS A 291 -24.81 -11.82 36.63
C CYS A 291 -25.76 -11.50 35.47
N GLY A 292 -27.06 -11.80 35.57
CA GLY A 292 -28.02 -11.57 34.49
C GLY A 292 -27.68 -12.33 33.20
N GLY A 293 -27.17 -13.56 33.34
CA GLY A 293 -26.69 -14.36 32.22
C GLY A 293 -27.75 -14.58 31.13
N SER A 294 -27.34 -14.39 29.87
CA SER A 294 -28.20 -14.45 28.68
C SER A 294 -28.83 -15.82 28.38
N SER A 295 -28.47 -16.88 29.12
CA SER A 295 -28.98 -18.25 28.97
C SER A 295 -30.01 -18.63 30.04
N ILE A 296 -30.47 -17.68 30.84
CA ILE A 296 -31.51 -17.91 31.86
C ILE A 296 -32.83 -17.52 31.23
N CYS A 297 -33.59 -18.54 30.83
CA CYS A 297 -35.00 -18.42 30.47
C CYS A 297 -35.84 -18.13 31.71
#